data_AF-A0A924YZM2-F1
#
_entry.id   AF-A0A924YZM2-F1
#
_cell.length_a   1.000
_cell.length_b   1.000
_cell.length_c   1.000
_cell.angle_alpha   90.00
_cell.angle_beta   90.00
_cell.angle_gamma   90.00
#
_symmetry.space_group_name_H-M   'P 1'
#
loop_
_entity.id
_entity.type
_entity.pdbx_description
1 polymer ?
#
loop_
_entity_poly.entity_id
_entity_poly.type
_entity_poly.pdbx_seq_one_letter_code
_entity_poly.pdbx_strand_id
1 'polypeptide(L)'
;MKAPNSKSKQAKPVTLRDAVERYLGSSPDLKRARTYCYRVNCWERHASINLPITTANIEKFRASCLEAKLSSTTIEDTISDMLTVLRGTKCKVPDPGRRLRSPRPTAKQPTTADIGKVYGLVSHTIYPRRTFIGPAASYSQKTKREQWKLWTTDERERFWRGLLFLGYWTGLRIGDLRQLEWSHVCVDRIDWQASKTGAPHVFPITPDVQRHLDMLRGLDPVYVTPIPKWSIRFVRRELTRLCNLAGVERFGPQMVRRASISEWSCTTNDAGSLVHGCGLGIRQHYVNPLKVLTRAAVSFELPVEMREQSPAKGSSPQQVGELAEVLKGLSPEEMDSLLRLAKALAKPEGGR
;
A
#
# COMPACT_ATOMS: atom_id res chain seq x y z
N MET A 1 -34.30 67.35 16.89
CA MET A 1 -32.99 66.67 16.78
C MET A 1 -33.21 65.17 16.97
N LYS A 2 -32.99 64.33 15.94
CA LYS A 2 -33.12 62.87 16.04
C LYS A 2 -31.78 62.28 16.51
N ALA A 3 -31.80 61.56 17.63
CA ALA A 3 -30.62 60.87 18.15
C ALA A 3 -30.10 59.83 17.15
N PRO A 4 -28.78 59.76 16.88
CA PRO A 4 -28.21 58.76 16.00
C PRO A 4 -28.38 57.38 16.64
N ASN A 5 -29.20 56.54 16.01
CA ASN A 5 -29.46 55.17 16.42
C ASN A 5 -28.24 54.31 16.04
N SER A 6 -27.17 54.38 16.85
CA SER A 6 -25.96 53.58 16.66
C SER A 6 -26.25 52.13 17.08
N LYS A 7 -26.88 51.36 16.19
CA LYS A 7 -26.93 49.90 16.33
C LYS A 7 -25.50 49.37 16.23
N SER A 8 -24.86 49.14 17.37
CA SER A 8 -23.56 48.44 17.41
C SER A 8 -23.75 47.07 16.78
N LYS A 9 -23.15 46.83 15.61
CA LYS A 9 -23.10 45.49 15.03
C LYS A 9 -22.31 44.60 15.98
N GLN A 10 -22.99 43.72 16.71
CA GLN A 10 -22.31 42.69 17.48
C GLN A 10 -21.46 41.87 16.50
N ALA A 11 -20.17 41.77 16.79
CA ALA A 11 -19.25 40.98 15.98
C ALA A 11 -19.71 39.52 15.99
N LYS A 12 -19.76 38.88 14.81
CA LYS A 12 -20.09 37.46 14.70
C LYS A 12 -19.08 36.66 15.53
N PRO A 13 -19.54 35.73 16.40
CA PRO A 13 -18.63 34.94 17.23
C PRO A 13 -17.72 34.09 16.34
N VAL A 14 -16.44 34.04 16.69
CA VAL A 14 -15.44 33.25 15.97
C VAL A 14 -15.65 31.76 16.28
N THR A 15 -15.71 30.94 15.24
CA THR A 15 -15.97 29.51 15.33
C THR A 15 -14.73 28.67 15.09
N LEU A 16 -14.80 27.39 15.42
CA LEU A 16 -13.78 26.39 15.11
C LEU A 16 -13.58 26.23 13.60
N ARG A 17 -14.64 26.40 12.80
CA ARG A 17 -14.56 26.41 11.33
C ARG A 17 -13.72 27.57 10.82
N ASP A 18 -13.92 28.77 11.35
CA ASP A 18 -13.08 29.94 11.02
C ASP A 18 -11.61 29.71 11.40
N ALA A 19 -11.34 28.93 12.46
CA ALA A 19 -9.98 28.51 12.79
C ALA A 19 -9.41 27.49 11.79
N VAL A 20 -10.19 26.49 11.37
CA VAL A 20 -9.76 25.54 10.33
C VAL A 20 -9.44 26.26 9.02
N GLU A 21 -10.29 27.19 8.59
CA GLU A 21 -10.08 27.96 7.35
C GLU A 21 -8.83 28.83 7.43
N ARG A 22 -8.61 29.54 8.55
CA ARG A 22 -7.37 30.29 8.77
C ARG A 22 -6.14 29.39 8.78
N TYR A 23 -6.21 28.24 9.44
CA TYR A 23 -5.12 27.26 9.47
C TYR A 23 -4.78 26.73 8.08
N LEU A 24 -5.80 26.45 7.26
CA LEU A 24 -5.61 26.00 5.88
C LEU A 24 -5.08 27.11 4.97
N GLY A 25 -5.46 28.36 5.21
CA GLY A 25 -4.92 29.51 4.48
C GLY A 25 -3.45 29.78 4.78
N SER A 26 -2.97 29.45 5.99
CA SER A 26 -1.57 29.64 6.39
C SER A 26 -0.68 28.40 6.20
N SER A 27 -1.26 27.21 5.99
CA SER A 27 -0.51 25.96 5.86
C SER A 27 -0.45 25.48 4.40
N PRO A 28 0.74 25.22 3.84
CA PRO A 28 0.89 24.73 2.47
C PRO A 28 0.44 23.27 2.28
N ASP A 29 0.20 22.50 3.34
CA ASP A 29 -0.17 21.07 3.23
C ASP A 29 -1.67 20.85 2.99
N LEU A 30 -2.10 21.13 1.75
CA LEU A 30 -3.48 20.89 1.30
C LEU A 30 -3.89 19.41 1.35
N LYS A 31 -2.96 18.45 1.52
CA LYS A 31 -3.29 17.02 1.55
C LYS A 31 -4.21 16.66 2.72
N ARG A 32 -4.17 17.44 3.81
CA ARG A 32 -5.02 17.24 5.00
C ARG A 32 -6.27 18.10 5.05
N ALA A 33 -6.47 19.03 4.10
CA ALA A 33 -7.61 19.94 4.11
C ALA A 33 -8.96 19.21 4.22
N ARG A 34 -9.16 18.18 3.38
CA ARG A 34 -10.38 17.35 3.44
C ARG A 34 -10.57 16.65 4.78
N THR A 35 -9.48 16.19 5.40
CA THR A 35 -9.52 15.58 6.73
C THR A 35 -9.96 16.60 7.76
N TYR A 36 -9.33 17.78 7.82
CA TYR A 36 -9.71 18.80 8.80
C TYR A 36 -11.16 19.28 8.62
N CYS A 37 -11.63 19.47 7.39
CA CYS A 37 -13.03 19.79 7.12
C CYS A 37 -13.99 18.67 7.58
N TYR A 38 -13.64 17.40 7.36
CA TYR A 38 -14.43 16.29 7.87
C TYR A 38 -14.44 16.23 9.41
N ARG A 39 -13.29 16.47 10.04
CA ARG A 39 -13.13 16.45 11.50
C ARG A 39 -13.87 17.59 12.18
N VAL A 40 -13.87 18.79 11.61
CA VAL A 40 -14.67 19.89 12.15
C VAL A 40 -16.16 19.58 12.03
N ASN A 41 -16.66 19.11 10.88
CA ASN A 41 -18.06 18.67 10.75
C ASN A 41 -18.44 17.57 11.77
N CYS A 42 -17.49 16.69 12.10
CA CYS A 42 -17.69 15.72 13.18
C CYS A 42 -17.81 16.41 14.53
N TRP A 43 -16.92 17.36 14.85
CA TRP A 43 -16.98 18.16 16.07
C TRP A 43 -18.28 18.93 16.21
N GLU A 44 -18.72 19.63 15.17
CA GLU A 44 -19.93 20.48 15.19
C GLU A 44 -21.20 19.69 15.53
N ARG A 45 -21.25 18.40 15.19
CA ARG A 45 -22.39 17.53 15.52
C ARG A 45 -22.45 17.11 16.98
N HIS A 46 -21.32 17.15 17.71
CA HIS A 46 -21.18 16.54 19.03
C HIS A 46 -20.78 17.52 20.14
N ALA A 47 -20.30 18.71 19.81
CA ALA A 47 -19.86 19.72 20.78
C ALA A 47 -20.02 21.16 20.29
N SER A 48 -19.82 22.11 21.20
CA SER A 48 -19.83 23.54 20.86
C SER A 48 -18.72 23.88 19.87
N ILE A 49 -19.04 24.77 18.93
CA ILE A 49 -18.16 25.23 17.86
C ILE A 49 -17.59 26.61 18.15
N ASN A 50 -18.15 27.32 19.13
CA ASN A 50 -17.78 28.69 19.46
C ASN A 50 -16.46 28.70 20.24
N LEU A 51 -15.55 29.58 19.87
CA LEU A 51 -14.29 29.78 20.59
C LEU A 51 -14.51 30.66 21.83
N PRO A 52 -13.73 30.45 22.92
CA PRO A 52 -12.67 29.45 23.06
C PRO A 52 -13.21 28.04 23.33
N ILE A 53 -12.61 27.02 22.71
CA ILE A 53 -12.87 25.62 23.09
C ILE A 53 -12.26 25.37 24.47
N THR A 54 -13.05 24.81 25.38
CA THR A 54 -12.65 24.46 26.75
C THR A 54 -12.45 22.95 26.91
N THR A 55 -11.82 22.52 28.00
CA THR A 55 -11.69 21.09 28.36
C THR A 55 -13.08 20.43 28.51
N ALA A 56 -14.06 21.13 29.07
CA ALA A 56 -15.44 20.64 29.17
C ALA A 56 -16.08 20.39 27.78
N ASN A 57 -15.70 21.17 26.75
CA ASN A 57 -16.15 20.91 25.39
C ASN A 57 -15.54 19.63 24.81
N ILE A 58 -14.28 19.32 25.13
CA ILE A 58 -13.63 18.05 24.74
C ILE A 58 -14.32 16.87 25.43
N GLU A 59 -14.61 16.97 26.72
CA GLU A 59 -15.29 15.91 27.47
C GLU A 59 -16.71 15.68 26.94
N LYS A 60 -17.46 16.75 26.69
CA LYS A 60 -18.77 16.69 26.02
C LYS A 60 -18.68 16.02 24.65
N PHE A 61 -17.68 16.39 23.85
CA PHE A 61 -17.43 15.77 22.54
C PHE A 61 -17.20 14.26 22.68
N ARG A 62 -16.30 13.82 23.59
CA ARG A 62 -16.05 12.39 23.83
C ARG A 62 -17.31 11.66 24.24
N ALA A 63 -18.07 12.19 25.21
CA ALA A 63 -19.29 11.56 25.72
C ALA A 63 -20.34 11.39 24.61
N SER A 64 -20.62 12.45 23.84
CA SER A 64 -21.56 12.39 22.72
C SER A 64 -21.12 11.45 21.60
N CYS A 65 -19.82 11.39 21.28
CA CYS A 65 -19.31 10.46 20.28
C CYS A 65 -19.36 8.99 20.73
N LEU A 66 -19.15 8.70 22.02
CA LEU A 66 -19.29 7.37 22.59
C LEU A 66 -20.76 6.90 22.54
N GLU A 67 -21.70 7.78 22.87
CA GLU A 67 -23.15 7.54 22.73
C GLU A 67 -23.52 7.24 21.27
N ALA A 68 -22.92 7.96 20.32
CA ALA A 68 -23.04 7.70 18.89
C ALA A 68 -22.23 6.47 18.39
N LYS A 69 -21.65 5.68 19.30
CA LYS A 69 -20.88 4.46 19.02
C LYS A 69 -19.70 4.68 18.05
N LEU A 70 -19.10 5.87 18.07
CA LEU A 70 -17.87 6.13 17.32
C LEU A 70 -16.67 5.44 17.98
N SER A 71 -15.69 5.00 17.17
CA SER A 71 -14.49 4.35 17.71
C SER A 71 -13.62 5.35 18.46
N SER A 72 -12.98 4.90 19.55
CA SER A 72 -12.06 5.73 20.35
C SER A 72 -10.95 6.36 19.52
N THR A 73 -10.41 5.63 18.52
CA THR A 73 -9.45 6.18 17.56
C THR A 73 -10.02 7.37 16.79
N THR A 74 -11.25 7.27 16.27
CA THR A 74 -11.89 8.37 15.53
C THR A 74 -12.06 9.60 16.40
N ILE A 75 -12.47 9.40 17.66
CA ILE A 75 -12.69 10.46 18.64
C ILE A 75 -11.36 11.16 18.96
N GLU A 76 -10.34 10.42 19.35
CA GLU A 76 -9.05 10.98 19.74
C GLU A 76 -8.25 11.59 18.58
N ASP A 77 -8.37 11.03 17.36
CA ASP A 77 -7.82 11.65 16.15
C ASP A 77 -8.48 12.99 15.87
N THR A 78 -9.81 13.08 16.00
CA THR A 78 -10.56 14.33 15.82
C THR A 78 -10.10 15.40 16.81
N ILE A 79 -9.99 15.04 18.10
CA ILE A 79 -9.49 15.96 19.14
C ILE A 79 -8.06 16.42 18.80
N SER A 80 -7.17 15.50 18.43
CA SER A 80 -5.77 15.82 18.12
C SER A 80 -5.63 16.75 16.92
N ASP A 81 -6.45 16.55 15.89
CA ASP A 81 -6.51 17.41 14.70
C ASP A 81 -7.02 18.81 15.07
N MET A 82 -8.07 18.93 15.89
CA MET A 82 -8.60 20.22 16.33
C MET A 82 -7.60 20.99 17.22
N LEU A 83 -6.91 20.31 18.14
CA LEU A 83 -5.86 20.96 18.95
C LEU A 83 -4.68 21.44 18.09
N THR A 84 -4.38 20.72 17.01
CA THR A 84 -3.35 21.13 16.04
C THR A 84 -3.77 22.40 15.30
N VAL A 85 -5.03 22.46 14.84
CA VAL A 85 -5.61 23.67 14.22
C VAL A 85 -5.55 24.85 15.19
N LEU A 86 -6.00 24.68 16.44
CA LEU A 86 -6.01 25.75 17.45
C LEU A 86 -4.59 26.28 17.74
N ARG A 87 -3.59 25.38 17.83
CA ARG A 87 -2.17 25.77 17.97
C ARG A 87 -1.70 26.61 16.79
N GLY A 88 -1.99 26.18 15.57
CA GLY A 88 -1.56 26.88 14.36
C GLY A 88 -2.24 28.24 14.14
N THR A 89 -3.44 28.45 14.68
CA THR A 89 -4.15 29.73 14.59
C THR A 89 -3.99 30.64 15.80
N LYS A 90 -3.06 30.33 16.73
CA LYS A 90 -2.84 31.08 17.97
C LYS A 90 -4.11 31.22 18.83
N CYS A 91 -5.04 30.27 18.73
CA CYS A 91 -6.19 30.21 19.62
C CYS A 91 -5.77 29.60 20.97
N LYS A 92 -6.52 29.87 22.06
CA LYS A 92 -6.30 29.18 23.34
C LYS A 92 -6.50 27.67 23.16
N VAL A 93 -5.49 26.88 23.51
CA VAL A 93 -5.50 25.42 23.40
C VAL A 93 -5.92 24.83 24.74
N PRO A 94 -7.07 24.13 24.84
CA PRO A 94 -7.47 23.46 26.07
C PRO A 94 -6.62 22.21 26.36
N ASP A 95 -6.63 21.76 27.61
CA ASP A 95 -6.04 20.47 27.99
C ASP A 95 -6.81 19.32 27.32
N PRO A 96 -6.16 18.41 26.57
CA PRO A 96 -6.81 17.22 26.03
C PRO A 96 -7.45 16.32 27.09
N GLY A 97 -7.01 16.37 28.35
CA GLY A 97 -7.48 15.48 29.41
C GLY A 97 -7.16 14.01 29.18
N ARG A 98 -7.86 13.11 29.90
CA ARG A 98 -7.63 11.66 29.80
C ARG A 98 -8.16 11.11 28.48
N ARG A 99 -7.27 10.55 27.66
CA ARG A 99 -7.62 9.92 26.38
C ARG A 99 -8.38 8.61 26.58
N LEU A 100 -9.30 8.32 25.67
CA LEU A 100 -9.97 7.03 25.59
C LEU A 100 -8.96 5.92 25.31
N ARG A 101 -9.05 4.81 26.05
CA ARG A 101 -8.27 3.61 25.75
C ARG A 101 -8.83 2.97 24.49
N SER A 102 -8.00 2.78 23.48
CA SER A 102 -8.34 1.88 22.38
C SER A 102 -8.01 0.45 22.81
N PRO A 103 -8.94 -0.51 22.71
CA PRO A 103 -8.55 -1.91 22.81
C PRO A 103 -7.48 -2.17 21.76
N ARG A 104 -6.44 -2.93 22.13
CA ARG A 104 -5.42 -3.35 21.16
C ARG A 104 -6.13 -4.25 20.14
N PRO A 105 -5.96 -4.01 18.83
CA PRO A 105 -6.55 -4.90 17.83
C PRO A 105 -6.01 -6.31 18.05
N THR A 106 -6.89 -7.25 18.37
CA THR A 106 -6.59 -8.67 18.61
C THR A 106 -6.66 -9.50 17.32
N ALA A 107 -6.76 -8.86 16.15
CA ALA A 107 -6.90 -9.55 14.88
C ALA A 107 -5.78 -10.59 14.72
N LYS A 108 -6.18 -11.86 14.65
CA LYS A 108 -5.28 -13.00 14.51
C LYS A 108 -4.52 -12.85 13.20
N GLN A 109 -3.20 -12.98 13.24
CA GLN A 109 -2.40 -12.94 12.01
C GLN A 109 -2.73 -14.19 11.18
N PRO A 110 -2.88 -14.07 9.84
CA PRO A 110 -3.07 -15.24 9.00
C PRO A 110 -1.81 -16.11 9.09
N THR A 111 -2.00 -17.42 9.12
CA THR A 111 -0.88 -18.37 9.05
C THR A 111 -0.33 -18.43 7.63
N THR A 112 0.89 -18.96 7.46
CA THR A 112 1.47 -19.23 6.13
C THR A 112 0.54 -20.11 5.29
N ALA A 113 -0.11 -21.10 5.90
CA ALA A 113 -1.12 -21.94 5.26
C ALA A 113 -2.38 -21.17 4.82
N ASP A 114 -2.88 -20.21 5.63
CA ASP A 114 -4.04 -19.39 5.25
C ASP A 114 -3.73 -18.51 4.03
N ILE A 115 -2.51 -17.97 3.97
CA ILE A 115 -2.03 -17.19 2.82
C ILE A 115 -1.91 -18.10 1.59
N GLY A 116 -1.37 -19.31 1.76
CA GLY A 116 -1.29 -20.34 0.72
C GLY A 116 -2.64 -20.69 0.09
N LYS A 117 -3.66 -20.99 0.92
CA LYS A 117 -5.02 -21.27 0.45
C LYS A 117 -5.61 -20.12 -0.38
N VAL A 118 -5.43 -18.88 0.06
CA VAL A 118 -5.89 -17.70 -0.69
C VAL A 118 -5.11 -17.52 -1.99
N TYR A 119 -3.80 -17.75 -1.97
CA TYR A 119 -2.94 -17.71 -3.14
C TYR A 119 -3.30 -18.79 -4.18
N GLY A 120 -3.73 -19.97 -3.74
CA GLY A 120 -4.24 -21.02 -4.62
C GLY A 120 -5.50 -20.63 -5.40
N LEU A 121 -6.29 -19.68 -4.89
CA LEU A 121 -7.56 -19.26 -5.49
C LEU A 121 -7.47 -18.00 -6.37
N VAL A 122 -6.27 -17.49 -6.67
CA VAL A 122 -6.10 -16.26 -7.45
C VAL A 122 -6.60 -16.34 -8.90
N SER A 123 -6.72 -17.54 -9.47
CA SER A 123 -7.37 -17.76 -10.77
C SER A 123 -8.87 -17.41 -10.76
N HIS A 124 -9.51 -17.40 -9.58
CA HIS A 124 -10.90 -16.99 -9.40
C HIS A 124 -11.09 -15.47 -9.30
N THR A 125 -10.04 -14.67 -9.49
CA THR A 125 -10.10 -13.21 -9.29
C THR A 125 -10.88 -12.50 -10.40
N ILE A 126 -11.73 -11.56 -9.97
CA ILE A 126 -12.59 -10.75 -10.85
C ILE A 126 -12.13 -9.29 -10.93
N TYR A 127 -11.20 -8.90 -10.07
CA TYR A 127 -10.55 -7.59 -10.04
C TYR A 127 -9.04 -7.78 -10.26
N PRO A 128 -8.30 -6.82 -10.84
CA PRO A 128 -8.80 -5.61 -11.50
C PRO A 128 -9.41 -5.94 -12.86
N ARG A 129 -10.57 -5.35 -13.15
CA ARG A 129 -11.17 -5.47 -14.50
C ARG A 129 -10.47 -4.57 -15.51
N ARG A 130 -10.06 -3.39 -15.07
CA ARG A 130 -9.40 -2.38 -15.89
C ARG A 130 -8.22 -1.81 -15.13
N THR A 131 -7.12 -1.59 -15.84
CA THR A 131 -6.00 -0.80 -15.32
C THR A 131 -5.74 0.42 -16.18
N PHE A 132 -4.98 1.35 -15.62
CA PHE A 132 -4.40 2.47 -16.34
C PHE A 132 -3.04 2.05 -16.89
N ILE A 133 -2.74 2.37 -18.14
CA ILE A 133 -1.38 2.17 -18.70
C ILE A 133 -0.60 3.48 -18.55
N GLY A 134 0.55 3.43 -17.88
CA GLY A 134 1.55 4.51 -17.90
C GLY A 134 1.70 5.29 -16.59
N PRO A 135 2.59 6.30 -16.57
CA PRO A 135 2.90 7.05 -15.37
C PRO A 135 1.64 7.76 -14.86
N ALA A 136 1.29 7.52 -13.59
CA ALA A 136 0.09 8.06 -12.97
C ALA A 136 0.06 9.61 -12.84
N ALA A 137 1.08 10.30 -13.37
CA ALA A 137 1.33 11.73 -13.21
C ALA A 137 0.64 12.63 -14.25
N SER A 138 0.25 12.15 -15.44
CA SER A 138 -0.38 12.99 -16.48
C SER A 138 -1.92 12.97 -16.43
N TYR A 139 -2.48 13.36 -15.28
CA TYR A 139 -3.93 13.36 -15.01
C TYR A 139 -4.66 14.55 -15.66
N SER A 140 -4.84 14.58 -16.98
CA SER A 140 -5.89 15.41 -17.58
C SER A 140 -7.23 14.67 -17.50
N GLN A 141 -8.35 15.36 -17.21
CA GLN A 141 -9.67 14.70 -17.17
C GLN A 141 -10.13 14.16 -18.53
N LYS A 142 -9.61 14.71 -19.63
CA LYS A 142 -10.06 14.43 -21.00
C LYS A 142 -9.49 13.09 -21.54
N THR A 143 -8.27 12.73 -21.16
CA THR A 143 -7.62 11.45 -21.51
C THR A 143 -8.08 10.26 -20.66
N LYS A 144 -8.96 10.47 -19.67
CA LYS A 144 -9.37 9.44 -18.71
C LYS A 144 -10.05 8.23 -19.30
N ARG A 145 -10.70 8.29 -20.46
CA ARG A 145 -11.45 7.13 -21.01
C ARG A 145 -10.64 6.30 -22.00
N GLU A 146 -9.66 6.91 -22.65
CA GLU A 146 -8.90 6.28 -23.75
C GLU A 146 -7.73 5.41 -23.26
N GLN A 147 -7.35 5.49 -21.99
CA GLN A 147 -6.18 4.79 -21.43
C GLN A 147 -6.53 3.59 -20.54
N TRP A 148 -7.77 3.11 -20.58
CA TRP A 148 -8.16 1.90 -19.84
C TRP A 148 -7.92 0.65 -20.68
N LYS A 149 -7.05 -0.22 -20.18
CA LYS A 149 -6.92 -1.59 -20.70
C LYS A 149 -7.83 -2.51 -19.90
N LEU A 150 -8.66 -3.28 -20.60
CA LEU A 150 -9.37 -4.40 -19.99
C LEU A 150 -8.35 -5.52 -19.76
N TRP A 151 -8.24 -6.01 -18.53
CA TRP A 151 -7.33 -7.11 -18.24
C TRP A 151 -7.94 -8.45 -18.62
N THR A 152 -7.12 -9.33 -19.18
CA THR A 152 -7.47 -10.73 -19.40
C THR A 152 -7.56 -11.49 -18.06
N THR A 153 -8.07 -12.72 -18.08
CA THR A 153 -8.06 -13.58 -16.88
C THR A 153 -6.63 -13.89 -16.43
N ASP A 154 -5.74 -14.19 -17.38
CA ASP A 154 -4.32 -14.43 -17.13
C ASP A 154 -3.63 -13.22 -16.48
N GLU A 155 -3.85 -12.01 -17.00
CA GLU A 155 -3.25 -10.78 -16.44
C GLU A 155 -3.72 -10.52 -15.00
N ARG A 156 -4.99 -10.79 -14.69
CA ARG A 156 -5.52 -10.70 -13.32
C ARG A 156 -4.86 -11.70 -12.39
N GLU A 157 -4.73 -12.94 -12.85
CA GLU A 157 -4.10 -14.01 -12.08
C GLU A 157 -2.63 -13.64 -11.77
N ARG A 158 -1.86 -13.30 -12.80
CA ARG A 158 -0.45 -12.87 -12.70
C ARG A 158 -0.28 -11.72 -11.71
N PHE A 159 -1.15 -10.71 -11.79
CA PHE A 159 -1.15 -9.59 -10.85
C PHE A 159 -1.39 -10.02 -9.40
N TRP A 160 -2.39 -10.87 -9.15
CA TRP A 160 -2.69 -11.29 -7.78
C TRP A 160 -1.61 -12.20 -7.20
N ARG A 161 -1.02 -13.06 -8.03
CA ARG A 161 0.16 -13.85 -7.65
C ARG A 161 1.30 -12.95 -7.23
N GLY A 162 1.68 -12.02 -8.10
CA GLY A 162 2.76 -11.09 -7.79
C GLY A 162 2.46 -10.19 -6.59
N LEU A 163 1.23 -9.67 -6.45
CA LEU A 163 0.85 -8.81 -5.32
C LEU A 163 0.92 -9.53 -3.98
N LEU A 164 0.36 -10.74 -3.88
CA LEU A 164 0.38 -11.52 -2.64
C LEU A 164 1.79 -11.98 -2.32
N PHE A 165 2.51 -12.51 -3.30
CA PHE A 165 3.88 -12.96 -3.13
C PHE A 165 4.80 -11.80 -2.70
N LEU A 166 4.84 -10.69 -3.45
CA LEU A 166 5.70 -9.55 -3.11
C LEU A 166 5.28 -8.92 -1.77
N GLY A 167 3.98 -8.86 -1.46
CA GLY A 167 3.51 -8.36 -0.18
C GLY A 167 3.93 -9.23 1.00
N TYR A 168 4.02 -10.55 0.80
CA TYR A 168 4.48 -11.51 1.81
C TYR A 168 6.02 -11.62 1.88
N TRP A 169 6.72 -11.52 0.75
CA TRP A 169 8.18 -11.55 0.70
C TRP A 169 8.80 -10.27 1.25
N THR A 170 8.36 -9.10 0.77
CA THR A 170 9.00 -7.82 1.09
C THR A 170 8.46 -7.18 2.37
N GLY A 171 7.29 -7.60 2.85
CA GLY A 171 6.63 -6.96 3.98
C GLY A 171 6.39 -5.46 3.77
N LEU A 172 6.36 -4.96 2.53
CA LEU A 172 6.11 -3.55 2.24
C LEU A 172 4.65 -3.18 2.54
N ARG A 173 4.39 -1.90 2.84
CA ARG A 173 2.98 -1.43 2.93
C ARG A 173 2.36 -1.51 1.55
N ILE A 174 1.05 -1.71 1.48
CA ILE A 174 0.32 -1.61 0.20
C ILE A 174 0.48 -0.24 -0.48
N GLY A 175 0.75 0.81 0.31
CA GLY A 175 1.07 2.15 -0.18
C GLY A 175 2.46 2.28 -0.79
N ASP A 176 3.40 1.43 -0.35
CA ASP A 176 4.76 1.34 -0.88
C ASP A 176 4.79 0.43 -2.12
N LEU A 177 4.16 -0.77 -2.06
CA LEU A 177 4.07 -1.71 -3.19
C LEU A 177 3.52 -1.08 -4.47
N ARG A 178 2.45 -0.28 -4.36
CA ARG A 178 1.83 0.45 -5.48
C ARG A 178 2.74 1.48 -6.17
N GLN A 179 3.82 1.88 -5.49
CA GLN A 179 4.79 2.88 -5.95
C GLN A 179 6.11 2.20 -6.33
N LEU A 180 6.23 0.87 -6.17
CA LEU A 180 7.41 0.13 -6.57
C LEU A 180 7.47 0.12 -8.10
N GLU A 181 8.49 0.77 -8.65
CA GLU A 181 8.76 0.85 -10.09
C GLU A 181 9.79 -0.19 -10.52
N TRP A 182 9.79 -0.54 -11.81
CA TRP A 182 10.78 -1.47 -12.36
C TRP A 182 12.23 -0.99 -12.24
N SER A 183 12.45 0.33 -12.15
CA SER A 183 13.76 0.94 -11.88
C SER A 183 14.34 0.58 -10.51
N HIS A 184 13.49 0.15 -9.56
CA HIS A 184 13.90 -0.31 -8.24
C HIS A 184 14.34 -1.78 -8.23
N VAL A 185 14.04 -2.53 -9.30
CA VAL A 185 14.35 -3.95 -9.43
C VAL A 185 15.70 -4.09 -10.13
N CYS A 186 16.73 -4.40 -9.37
CA CYS A 186 18.05 -4.75 -9.88
C CYS A 186 18.12 -6.24 -10.22
N VAL A 187 19.27 -6.71 -10.70
CA VAL A 187 19.48 -8.13 -11.03
C VAL A 187 19.43 -9.03 -9.80
N ASP A 188 19.98 -8.58 -8.67
CA ASP A 188 20.18 -9.38 -7.45
C ASP A 188 19.28 -8.94 -6.28
N ARG A 189 18.60 -7.80 -6.40
CA ARG A 189 17.84 -7.19 -5.31
C ARG A 189 16.75 -6.22 -5.76
N ILE A 190 15.87 -5.88 -4.83
CA ILE A 190 14.91 -4.79 -4.93
C ILE A 190 15.34 -3.70 -3.94
N ASP A 191 15.65 -2.51 -4.45
CA ASP A 191 16.02 -1.34 -3.64
C ASP A 191 14.79 -0.44 -3.45
N TRP A 192 14.42 -0.11 -2.21
CA TRP A 192 13.21 0.68 -1.94
C TRP A 192 13.39 1.68 -0.82
N GLN A 193 12.73 2.84 -0.90
CA GLN A 193 12.68 3.82 0.20
C GLN A 193 11.24 3.95 0.73
N ALA A 194 11.02 3.59 1.99
CA ALA A 194 9.67 3.60 2.58
C ALA A 194 9.06 5.01 2.57
N SER A 195 7.92 5.20 1.90
CA SER A 195 7.29 6.52 1.72
C SER A 195 6.93 7.21 3.04
N LYS A 196 6.66 6.44 4.10
CA LYS A 196 6.25 6.99 5.41
C LYS A 196 7.44 7.42 6.28
N THR A 197 8.54 6.68 6.25
CA THR A 197 9.65 6.85 7.20
C THR A 197 10.93 7.32 6.53
N GLY A 198 11.02 7.27 5.20
CA GLY A 198 12.25 7.52 4.45
C GLY A 198 13.31 6.43 4.62
N ALA A 199 13.02 5.36 5.37
CA ALA A 199 13.97 4.29 5.65
C ALA A 199 14.30 3.52 4.36
N PRO A 200 15.58 3.30 4.05
CA PRO A 200 15.98 2.45 2.94
C PRO A 200 15.73 0.98 3.29
N HIS A 201 15.24 0.24 2.31
CA HIS A 201 15.03 -1.19 2.33
C HIS A 201 15.75 -1.81 1.14
N VAL A 202 16.23 -3.02 1.33
CA VAL A 202 16.79 -3.85 0.27
C VAL A 202 16.25 -5.25 0.45
N PHE A 203 15.85 -5.92 -0.63
CA PHE A 203 15.31 -7.28 -0.59
C PHE A 203 16.03 -8.15 -1.62
N PRO A 204 16.54 -9.35 -1.27
CA PRO A 204 17.19 -10.22 -2.24
C PRO A 204 16.20 -10.78 -3.25
N ILE A 205 16.66 -10.98 -4.49
CA ILE A 205 15.92 -11.70 -5.53
C ILE A 205 16.37 -13.16 -5.51
N THR A 206 15.53 -14.02 -4.94
CA THR A 206 15.67 -15.48 -5.05
C THR A 206 15.03 -15.99 -6.35
N PRO A 207 15.25 -17.26 -6.75
CA PRO A 207 14.56 -17.83 -7.91
C PRO A 207 13.03 -17.73 -7.84
N ASP A 208 12.43 -17.87 -6.66
CA ASP A 208 10.99 -17.68 -6.46
C ASP A 208 10.57 -16.22 -6.70
N VAL A 209 11.37 -15.26 -6.22
CA VAL A 209 11.11 -13.82 -6.43
C VAL A 209 11.21 -13.46 -7.90
N GLN A 210 12.27 -13.91 -8.58
CA GLN A 210 12.47 -13.67 -10.01
C GLN A 210 11.28 -14.19 -10.81
N ARG A 211 10.82 -15.42 -10.55
CA ARG A 211 9.66 -16.02 -11.21
C ARG A 211 8.40 -15.16 -11.09
N HIS A 212 8.13 -14.64 -9.89
CA HIS A 212 6.97 -13.78 -9.67
C HIS A 212 7.12 -12.39 -10.29
N LEU A 213 8.34 -11.85 -10.34
CA LEU A 213 8.64 -10.61 -11.06
C LEU A 213 8.44 -10.80 -12.57
N ASP A 214 8.88 -11.92 -13.13
CA ASP A 214 8.69 -12.24 -14.56
C ASP A 214 7.20 -12.38 -14.90
N MET A 215 6.41 -12.99 -14.00
CA MET A 215 4.95 -12.98 -14.14
C MET A 215 4.36 -11.56 -14.15
N LEU A 216 4.97 -10.57 -13.51
CA LEU A 216 4.44 -9.21 -13.52
C LEU A 216 4.93 -8.38 -14.72
N ARG A 217 6.00 -8.80 -15.40
CA ARG A 217 6.55 -8.08 -16.57
C ARG A 217 5.51 -7.95 -17.68
N GLY A 218 5.40 -6.74 -18.23
CA GLY A 218 4.45 -6.41 -19.30
C GLY A 218 3.04 -6.05 -18.85
N LEU A 219 2.69 -6.22 -17.56
CA LEU A 219 1.40 -5.75 -17.04
C LEU A 219 1.32 -4.22 -16.99
N ASP A 220 2.43 -3.57 -16.64
CA ASP A 220 2.60 -2.11 -16.65
C ASP A 220 4.08 -1.76 -16.95
N PRO A 221 4.35 -0.73 -17.78
CA PRO A 221 5.70 -0.36 -18.17
C PRO A 221 6.52 0.31 -17.06
N VAL A 222 5.87 0.89 -16.04
CA VAL A 222 6.53 1.68 -14.99
C VAL A 222 6.50 0.93 -13.66
N TYR A 223 5.30 0.49 -13.23
CA TYR A 223 5.08 -0.05 -11.91
C TYR A 223 5.11 -1.58 -11.88
N VAL A 224 5.75 -2.15 -10.85
CA VAL A 224 5.75 -3.59 -10.58
C VAL A 224 4.35 -4.07 -10.20
N THR A 225 3.66 -3.32 -9.33
CA THR A 225 2.24 -3.58 -8.99
C THR A 225 1.37 -2.36 -9.33
N PRO A 226 0.72 -2.33 -10.52
CA PRO A 226 -0.01 -1.15 -10.99
C PRO A 226 -1.35 -0.99 -10.24
N ILE A 227 -1.30 -0.43 -9.04
CA ILE A 227 -2.48 -0.21 -8.18
C ILE A 227 -2.74 1.29 -8.11
N PRO A 228 -3.84 1.82 -8.67
CA PRO A 228 -4.24 3.21 -8.45
C PRO A 228 -4.64 3.52 -7.00
N LYS A 229 -4.46 4.76 -6.51
CA LYS A 229 -4.69 5.11 -5.09
C LYS A 229 -6.13 4.88 -4.65
N TRP A 230 -7.06 5.23 -5.53
CA TRP A 230 -8.49 5.07 -5.31
C TRP A 230 -8.95 3.61 -5.35
N SER A 231 -8.13 2.68 -5.87
CA SER A 231 -8.53 1.30 -6.10
C SER A 231 -8.14 0.33 -4.98
N ILE A 232 -7.39 0.78 -3.97
CA ILE A 232 -6.99 -0.01 -2.79
C ILE A 232 -8.21 -0.63 -2.08
N ARG A 233 -9.35 0.08 -2.05
CA ARG A 233 -10.61 -0.46 -1.49
C ARG A 233 -11.10 -1.70 -2.24
N PHE A 234 -10.87 -1.76 -3.55
CA PHE A 234 -11.26 -2.90 -4.39
C PHE A 234 -10.31 -4.08 -4.20
N VAL A 235 -9.00 -3.82 -4.04
CA VAL A 235 -8.03 -4.84 -3.62
C VAL A 235 -8.46 -5.47 -2.30
N ARG A 236 -8.80 -4.67 -1.28
CA ARG A 236 -9.27 -5.20 0.02
C ARG A 236 -10.55 -6.03 -0.09
N ARG A 237 -11.52 -5.55 -0.89
CA ARG A 237 -12.78 -6.26 -1.12
C ARG A 237 -12.55 -7.60 -1.81
N GLU A 238 -11.68 -7.62 -2.81
CA GLU A 238 -11.36 -8.84 -3.54
C GLU A 238 -10.60 -9.84 -2.66
N LEU A 239 -9.63 -9.38 -1.87
CA LEU A 239 -8.94 -10.24 -0.91
C LEU A 239 -9.92 -10.83 0.13
N THR A 240 -10.88 -10.02 0.62
CA THR A 240 -11.95 -10.51 1.51
C THR A 240 -12.79 -11.60 0.83
N ARG A 241 -13.11 -11.43 -0.46
CA ARG A 241 -13.83 -12.43 -1.24
C ARG A 241 -13.03 -13.73 -1.35
N LEU A 242 -11.73 -13.65 -1.64
CA LEU A 242 -10.85 -14.82 -1.70
C LEU A 242 -10.72 -15.52 -0.35
N CYS A 243 -10.58 -14.77 0.77
CA CYS A 243 -10.58 -15.37 2.11
C CYS A 243 -11.86 -16.16 2.39
N ASN A 244 -13.02 -15.59 2.04
CA ASN A 244 -14.30 -16.29 2.20
C ASN A 244 -14.36 -17.57 1.33
N LEU A 245 -13.85 -17.53 0.09
CA LEU A 245 -13.79 -18.72 -0.77
C LEU A 245 -12.83 -19.80 -0.25
N ALA A 246 -11.70 -19.38 0.34
CA ALA A 246 -10.71 -20.27 0.95
C ALA A 246 -11.17 -20.84 2.31
N GLY A 247 -12.28 -20.37 2.87
CA GLY A 247 -12.75 -20.77 4.19
C GLY A 247 -11.80 -20.33 5.33
N VAL A 248 -11.09 -19.21 5.16
CA VAL A 248 -10.13 -18.68 6.16
C VAL A 248 -10.62 -17.37 6.77
N GLU A 249 -10.06 -17.00 7.92
CA GLU A 249 -10.34 -15.71 8.55
C GLU A 249 -9.98 -14.55 7.60
N ARG A 250 -10.82 -13.51 7.58
CA ARG A 250 -10.62 -12.37 6.68
C ARG A 250 -9.34 -11.63 7.05
N PHE A 251 -8.44 -11.48 6.08
CA PHE A 251 -7.24 -10.68 6.25
C PHE A 251 -7.05 -9.66 5.13
N GLY A 252 -6.33 -8.58 5.46
CA GLY A 252 -5.98 -7.51 4.52
C GLY A 252 -4.48 -7.47 4.23
N PRO A 253 -4.03 -6.60 3.29
CA PRO A 253 -2.60 -6.44 2.99
C PRO A 253 -1.74 -6.09 4.23
N GLN A 254 -2.32 -5.37 5.20
CA GLN A 254 -1.62 -5.05 6.45
C GLN A 254 -1.35 -6.29 7.31
N MET A 255 -2.21 -7.31 7.25
CA MET A 255 -2.04 -8.56 7.98
C MET A 255 -1.06 -9.49 7.26
N VAL A 256 -1.09 -9.54 5.93
CA VAL A 256 -0.05 -10.20 5.11
C VAL A 256 1.34 -9.63 5.44
N ARG A 257 1.46 -8.30 5.51
CA ARG A 257 2.68 -7.63 5.95
C ARG A 257 3.13 -8.05 7.36
N ARG A 258 2.20 -8.20 8.31
CA ARG A 258 2.55 -8.63 9.67
C ARG A 258 3.06 -10.07 9.68
N ALA A 259 2.38 -10.96 8.96
CA ALA A 259 2.79 -12.34 8.80
C ALA A 259 4.20 -12.42 8.17
N SER A 260 4.46 -11.64 7.11
CA SER A 260 5.80 -11.48 6.51
C SER A 260 6.87 -11.10 7.53
N ILE A 261 6.64 -10.06 8.33
CA ILE A 261 7.62 -9.61 9.34
C ILE A 261 7.83 -10.69 10.40
N SER A 262 6.76 -11.35 10.85
CA SER A 262 6.86 -12.47 11.78
C SER A 262 7.71 -13.61 11.20
N GLU A 263 7.47 -13.98 9.93
CA GLU A 263 8.22 -15.03 9.23
C GLU A 263 9.70 -14.68 9.08
N TRP A 264 10.03 -13.46 8.65
CA TRP A 264 11.41 -13.00 8.64
C TRP A 264 12.05 -13.00 10.03
N SER A 265 11.28 -12.69 11.07
CA SER A 265 11.78 -12.72 12.46
C SER A 265 12.04 -14.15 12.94
N CYS A 266 11.30 -15.15 12.46
CA CYS A 266 11.56 -16.57 12.72
C CYS A 266 12.89 -17.03 12.11
N THR A 267 13.31 -16.46 10.97
CA THR A 267 14.62 -16.77 10.37
C THR A 267 15.77 -16.23 11.22
N THR A 268 15.75 -14.92 11.51
CA THR A 268 16.70 -14.22 12.39
C THR A 268 16.08 -12.92 12.90
N ASN A 269 16.41 -12.49 14.12
CA ASN A 269 15.94 -11.22 14.68
C ASN A 269 16.36 -9.99 13.84
N ASP A 270 17.55 -10.04 13.24
CA ASP A 270 18.08 -8.97 12.39
C ASP A 270 17.26 -8.84 11.09
N ALA A 271 16.88 -9.95 10.45
CA ALA A 271 16.09 -9.93 9.22
C ALA A 271 14.69 -9.33 9.45
N GLY A 272 14.00 -9.74 10.51
CA GLY A 272 12.71 -9.14 10.89
C GLY A 272 12.80 -7.63 11.12
N SER A 273 13.85 -7.16 11.79
CA SER A 273 14.10 -5.74 12.06
C SER A 273 14.36 -4.93 10.78
N LEU A 274 15.13 -5.50 9.84
CA LEU A 274 15.39 -4.91 8.52
C LEU A 274 14.12 -4.78 7.68
N VAL A 275 13.33 -5.85 7.58
CA VAL A 275 12.08 -5.86 6.79
C VAL A 275 11.01 -4.95 7.40
N HIS A 276 10.93 -4.89 8.73
CA HIS A 276 10.01 -3.98 9.41
C HIS A 276 10.37 -2.51 9.17
N GLY A 277 11.65 -2.20 8.94
CA GLY A 277 12.20 -0.86 8.77
C GLY A 277 12.65 -0.21 10.07
N CYS A 278 12.93 -1.00 11.11
CA CYS A 278 13.57 -0.53 12.34
C CYS A 278 15.09 -0.36 12.18
N GLY A 279 15.67 -0.96 11.13
CA GLY A 279 17.12 -0.99 10.92
C GLY A 279 17.83 -1.91 11.91
N LEU A 280 19.16 -1.86 11.91
CA LEU A 280 20.03 -2.63 12.81
C LEU A 280 20.66 -1.74 13.92
N GLY A 281 20.18 -0.51 14.06
CA GLY A 281 20.83 0.51 14.89
C GLY A 281 22.28 0.73 14.47
N ILE A 282 23.20 0.77 15.45
CA ILE A 282 24.64 0.97 15.22
C ILE A 282 25.25 -0.13 14.33
N ARG A 283 24.71 -1.35 14.36
CA ARG A 283 25.22 -2.48 13.56
C ARG A 283 25.07 -2.28 12.05
N GLN A 284 24.21 -1.36 11.61
CA GLN A 284 24.01 -1.08 10.19
C GLN A 284 25.29 -0.57 9.49
N HIS A 285 26.24 0.02 10.23
CA HIS A 285 27.54 0.44 9.69
C HIS A 285 28.49 -0.72 9.39
N TYR A 286 28.29 -1.86 10.07
CA TYR A 286 29.21 -3.02 10.01
C TYR A 286 28.61 -4.20 9.24
N VAL A 287 27.30 -4.23 9.10
CA VAL A 287 26.56 -5.37 8.56
C VAL A 287 25.80 -4.93 7.32
N ASN A 288 26.12 -5.55 6.18
CA ASN A 288 25.40 -5.32 4.93
C ASN A 288 23.97 -5.94 5.03
N PRO A 289 22.90 -5.13 4.95
CA PRO A 289 21.53 -5.62 5.08
C PRO A 289 21.14 -6.68 4.04
N LEU A 290 21.60 -6.54 2.79
CA LEU A 290 21.31 -7.51 1.73
C LEU A 290 21.93 -8.87 2.04
N LYS A 291 23.17 -8.92 2.56
CA LYS A 291 23.81 -10.19 2.94
C LYS A 291 23.05 -10.90 4.07
N VAL A 292 22.56 -10.14 5.06
CA VAL A 292 21.73 -10.70 6.15
C VAL A 292 20.46 -11.33 5.58
N LEU A 293 19.73 -10.58 4.75
CA LEU A 293 18.48 -11.05 4.16
C LEU A 293 18.68 -12.19 3.18
N THR A 294 19.77 -12.19 2.40
CA THR A 294 20.10 -13.29 1.46
C THR A 294 20.36 -14.58 2.20
N ARG A 295 21.06 -14.53 3.34
CA ARG A 295 21.28 -15.72 4.18
C ARG A 295 19.98 -16.19 4.83
N ALA A 296 19.20 -15.26 5.37
CA ALA A 296 17.92 -15.55 6.02
C ALA A 296 16.85 -16.09 5.04
N ALA A 297 16.91 -15.67 3.78
CA ALA A 297 15.99 -16.08 2.72
C ALA A 297 15.92 -17.61 2.52
N VAL A 298 17.01 -18.34 2.80
CA VAL A 298 17.06 -19.80 2.69
C VAL A 298 16.11 -20.48 3.68
N SER A 299 15.88 -19.86 4.83
CA SER A 299 15.02 -20.38 5.90
C SER A 299 13.64 -19.73 5.93
N PHE A 300 13.35 -18.79 5.02
CA PHE A 300 12.05 -18.12 4.96
C PHE A 300 10.97 -19.08 4.46
N GLU A 301 9.93 -19.32 5.25
CA GLU A 301 8.86 -20.23 4.86
C GLU A 301 7.87 -19.56 3.90
N LEU A 302 7.92 -20.01 2.64
CA LEU A 302 6.91 -19.67 1.64
C LEU A 302 5.77 -20.71 1.70
N PRO A 303 4.51 -20.29 1.53
CA PRO A 303 3.42 -21.22 1.27
C PRO A 303 3.75 -22.15 0.11
N VAL A 304 3.37 -23.42 0.22
CA VAL A 304 3.64 -24.45 -0.80
C VAL A 304 3.11 -24.01 -2.17
N GLU A 305 1.92 -23.41 -2.19
CA GLU A 305 1.27 -22.91 -3.41
C GLU A 305 2.06 -21.79 -4.10
N MET A 306 2.90 -21.04 -3.37
CA MET A 306 3.80 -20.04 -3.94
C MET A 306 5.09 -20.64 -4.52
N ARG A 307 5.51 -21.83 -4.03
CA ARG A 307 6.73 -22.52 -4.49
C ARG A 307 6.47 -23.38 -5.73
N GLU A 308 5.38 -24.15 -5.73
CA GLU A 308 5.13 -25.23 -6.68
C GLU A 308 4.60 -24.79 -8.04
N GLN A 309 4.36 -23.49 -8.21
CA GLN A 309 3.90 -23.00 -9.49
C GLN A 309 5.06 -22.91 -10.47
N SER A 310 5.24 -24.02 -11.17
CA SER A 310 5.74 -24.00 -12.54
C SER A 310 5.00 -22.90 -13.29
N PRO A 311 5.71 -22.09 -14.10
CA PRO A 311 5.08 -21.07 -14.92
C PRO A 311 3.86 -21.68 -15.60
N ALA A 312 2.72 -20.96 -15.54
CA ALA A 312 1.47 -21.33 -16.19
C ALA A 312 1.79 -22.04 -17.50
N LYS A 313 1.18 -23.22 -17.76
CA LYS A 313 1.32 -24.12 -18.92
C LYS A 313 1.48 -23.37 -20.27
N GLY A 314 2.56 -22.65 -20.45
CA GLY A 314 2.86 -21.72 -21.54
C GLY A 314 3.91 -22.29 -22.47
N SER A 315 4.46 -23.43 -22.08
CA SER A 315 4.93 -24.43 -23.00
C SER A 315 4.47 -25.74 -22.38
N SER A 316 3.42 -26.39 -22.91
CA SER A 316 3.23 -27.80 -22.56
C SER A 316 4.58 -28.50 -22.81
N PRO A 317 4.94 -29.56 -22.07
CA PRO A 317 6.11 -30.37 -22.41
C PRO A 317 6.13 -30.75 -23.91
N GLN A 318 4.94 -30.85 -24.51
CA GLN A 318 4.70 -30.95 -25.94
C GLN A 318 5.22 -29.75 -26.74
N GLN A 319 4.93 -28.49 -26.37
CA GLN A 319 5.44 -27.30 -27.06
C GLN A 319 6.96 -27.14 -26.93
N VAL A 320 7.55 -27.50 -25.78
CA VAL A 320 9.02 -27.54 -25.65
C VAL A 320 9.62 -28.63 -26.53
N GLY A 321 8.96 -29.80 -26.59
CA GLY A 321 9.32 -30.91 -27.48
C GLY A 321 9.20 -30.53 -28.96
N GLU A 322 8.10 -29.92 -29.36
CA GLU A 322 7.87 -29.42 -30.73
C GLU A 322 8.90 -28.38 -31.11
N LEU A 323 9.22 -27.43 -30.23
CA LEU A 323 10.27 -26.45 -30.48
C LEU A 323 11.64 -27.15 -30.62
N ALA A 324 11.96 -28.13 -29.76
CA ALA A 324 13.20 -28.88 -29.85
C ALA A 324 13.30 -29.70 -31.15
N GLU A 325 12.20 -30.29 -31.62
CA GLU A 325 12.15 -31.01 -32.91
C GLU A 325 12.30 -30.06 -34.11
N VAL A 326 11.64 -28.89 -34.08
CA VAL A 326 11.85 -27.86 -35.10
C VAL A 326 13.30 -27.42 -35.14
N LEU A 327 13.93 -27.22 -33.98
CA LEU A 327 15.34 -26.81 -33.88
C LEU A 327 16.31 -27.88 -34.40
N LYS A 328 16.00 -29.18 -34.28
CA LYS A 328 16.83 -30.25 -34.86
C LYS A 328 16.85 -30.24 -36.38
N GLY A 329 15.80 -29.72 -37.02
CA GLY A 329 15.67 -29.65 -38.47
C GLY A 329 16.34 -28.44 -39.13
N LEU A 330 16.79 -27.46 -38.35
CA LEU A 330 17.38 -26.24 -38.88
C LEU A 330 18.86 -26.44 -39.25
N SER A 331 19.25 -25.86 -40.37
CA SER A 331 20.66 -25.71 -40.74
C SER A 331 21.40 -24.79 -39.74
N PRO A 332 22.74 -24.86 -39.67
CA PRO A 332 23.53 -23.96 -38.81
C PRO A 332 23.26 -22.47 -39.07
N GLU A 333 22.97 -22.08 -40.31
CA GLU A 333 22.72 -20.70 -40.72
C GLU A 333 21.34 -20.21 -40.25
N GLU A 334 20.33 -21.07 -40.32
CA GLU A 334 18.99 -20.79 -39.79
C GLU A 334 18.99 -20.74 -38.27
N MET A 335 19.73 -21.64 -37.62
CA MET A 335 19.92 -21.63 -36.17
C MET A 335 20.59 -20.32 -35.71
N ASP A 336 21.65 -19.88 -36.38
CA ASP A 336 22.30 -18.61 -36.05
C ASP A 336 21.38 -17.40 -36.32
N SER A 337 20.58 -17.44 -37.39
CA SER A 337 19.56 -16.42 -37.67
C SER A 337 18.49 -16.35 -36.59
N LEU A 338 18.00 -17.51 -36.12
CA LEU A 338 16.99 -17.62 -35.07
C LEU A 338 17.55 -17.16 -33.72
N LEU A 339 18.81 -17.49 -33.41
CA LEU A 339 19.52 -16.97 -32.24
C LEU A 339 19.72 -15.45 -32.30
N ARG A 340 20.05 -14.88 -33.46
CA ARG A 340 20.13 -13.42 -33.64
C ARG A 340 18.76 -12.77 -33.43
N LEU A 341 17.69 -13.35 -33.97
CA LEU A 341 16.33 -12.87 -33.78
C LEU A 341 15.92 -12.94 -32.30
N ALA A 342 16.16 -14.07 -31.63
CA ALA A 342 15.87 -14.23 -30.21
C ALA A 342 16.66 -13.23 -29.35
N LYS A 343 17.95 -12.99 -29.66
CA LYS A 343 18.76 -11.96 -28.99
C LYS A 343 18.25 -10.54 -29.27
N ALA A 344 17.73 -10.27 -30.47
CA ALA A 344 17.14 -8.98 -30.81
C ALA A 344 15.83 -8.75 -30.05
N LEU A 345 14.98 -9.78 -29.95
CA LEU A 345 13.72 -9.74 -29.18
C LEU A 345 13.94 -9.72 -27.66
N ALA A 346 15.01 -10.35 -27.18
CA ALA A 346 15.38 -10.36 -25.77
C ALA A 346 16.05 -9.05 -25.31
N LYS A 347 16.47 -8.18 -26.23
CA LYS A 347 16.93 -6.84 -25.86
C LYS A 347 15.71 -6.03 -25.40
N PRO A 348 15.67 -5.57 -24.14
CA PRO A 348 14.58 -4.72 -23.68
C PRO A 348 14.60 -3.43 -24.50
N GLU A 349 13.46 -3.05 -25.08
CA GLU A 349 13.31 -1.85 -25.93
C GLU A 349 13.58 -0.51 -25.23
N GLY A 350 14.11 -0.51 -23.99
CA GLY A 350 14.25 0.67 -23.13
C GLY A 350 15.67 1.13 -22.79
N GLY A 351 16.72 0.64 -23.46
CA GLY A 351 18.10 1.07 -23.22
C GLY A 351 18.54 2.26 -24.09
N ARG A 352 17.93 3.44 -23.94
CA ARG A 352 18.46 4.73 -24.41
C ARG A 352 18.41 5.76 -23.31
#